data_AF-A0A075MU21-F1
#
_entry.id   AF-A0A075MU21-F1
#
_cell.length_a   1.000
_cell.length_b   1.000
_cell.length_c   1.000
_cell.angle_alpha   90.00
_cell.angle_beta   90.00
_cell.angle_gamma   90.00
#
_symmetry.space_group_name_H-M   'P 1'
#
loop_
_entity.id
_entity.type
_entity.pdbx_description
1 polymer ?
#
loop_
_entity_poly.entity_id
_entity_poly.type
_entity_poly.pdbx_seq_one_letter_code
_entity_poly.pdbx_strand_id
1 'polypeptide(L)'
;MPFSGLLLDIAGSEWAIIILVALILIFGTKRLPQVSRSLGKAVGEYEKARQQFRQEMQDATEQARREAGISKVPRITSPVATEREKLEVIATSLGIDCAGKSDEELRSLISQRMNA
;
A
#
# COMPACT_ATOMS: atom_id res chain seq x y z
N MET A 1 53.06 8.55 -10.09
CA MET A 1 52.67 7.20 -9.60
C MET A 1 51.14 7.13 -9.58
N PRO A 2 50.49 6.64 -10.65
CA PRO A 2 49.02 6.62 -10.77
C PRO A 2 48.41 5.45 -9.99
N PHE A 3 48.73 5.31 -8.71
CA PHE A 3 48.10 4.29 -7.84
C PHE A 3 46.89 4.84 -7.09
N SER A 4 46.78 6.17 -6.97
CA SER A 4 45.71 6.84 -6.20
C SER A 4 44.36 6.88 -6.93
N GLY A 5 44.33 6.71 -8.26
CA GLY A 5 43.10 6.74 -9.06
C GLY A 5 42.31 5.42 -9.03
N LEU A 6 43.00 4.28 -8.88
CA LEU A 6 42.36 2.95 -8.81
C LEU A 6 41.61 2.71 -7.49
N LEU A 7 41.95 3.43 -6.42
CA LEU A 7 41.30 3.30 -5.11
C LEU A 7 39.94 4.02 -5.03
N LEU A 8 39.72 5.04 -5.86
CA LEU A 8 38.50 5.86 -5.88
C LEU A 8 37.49 5.42 -6.97
N ASP A 9 37.96 4.72 -8.01
CA ASP A 9 37.11 4.16 -9.08
C ASP A 9 36.41 2.84 -8.66
N ILE A 10 36.83 2.26 -7.53
CA ILE A 10 36.17 1.17 -6.81
C ILE A 10 34.89 1.71 -6.14
N ALA A 11 33.88 1.90 -6.97
CA ALA A 11 32.59 2.51 -6.68
C ALA A 11 31.72 1.62 -5.76
N GLY A 12 32.05 1.55 -4.48
CA GLY A 12 31.20 1.03 -3.38
C GLY A 12 30.88 -0.47 -3.37
N SER A 13 30.85 -1.12 -4.54
CA SER A 13 30.53 -2.54 -4.70
C SER A 13 31.59 -3.46 -4.13
N GLU A 14 32.87 -3.14 -4.32
CA GLU A 14 33.98 -3.87 -3.71
C GLU A 14 34.01 -3.65 -2.19
N TRP A 15 33.70 -2.44 -1.72
CA TRP A 15 33.57 -2.17 -0.28
C TRP A 15 32.46 -3.01 0.36
N ALA A 16 31.32 -3.18 -0.33
CA ALA A 16 30.25 -4.06 0.13
C ALA A 16 30.70 -5.52 0.23
N ILE A 17 31.49 -6.01 -0.74
CA ILE A 17 32.05 -7.37 -0.72
C ILE A 17 33.05 -7.52 0.45
N ILE A 18 33.94 -6.54 0.65
CA ILE A 18 34.91 -6.56 1.76
C ILE A 18 34.19 -6.61 3.11
N ILE A 19 33.16 -5.79 3.30
CA ILE A 19 32.35 -5.79 4.53
C ILE A 19 31.64 -7.13 4.71
N LEU A 20 31.05 -7.69 3.65
CA LEU A 20 30.39 -9.00 3.71
C LEU A 20 31.36 -10.11 4.10
N VAL A 21 32.56 -10.14 3.51
CA VAL A 21 33.61 -11.12 3.85
C VAL A 21 34.09 -10.93 5.29
N ALA A 22 34.31 -9.69 5.74
CA ALA A 22 34.69 -9.40 7.12
C ALA A 22 33.62 -9.88 8.12
N LEU A 23 32.34 -9.63 7.85
CA LEU A 23 31.23 -10.16 8.65
C LEU A 23 31.20 -11.68 8.66
N ILE A 24 31.44 -12.34 7.53
CA ILE A 24 31.52 -13.80 7.45
C ILE A 24 32.70 -14.35 8.25
N LEU A 25 33.85 -13.66 8.29
CA LEU A 25 35.00 -14.10 9.09
C LEU A 25 34.75 -13.96 10.59
N ILE A 26 34.10 -12.87 11.02
CA ILE A 26 33.77 -12.63 12.43
C ILE A 26 32.65 -13.56 12.92
N PHE A 27 31.56 -13.65 12.16
CA PHE A 27 30.36 -14.41 12.56
C PHE A 27 30.38 -15.86 12.08
N GLY A 28 31.20 -16.20 11.09
CA GLY A 28 31.23 -17.51 10.44
C GLY A 28 30.15 -17.69 9.36
N THR A 29 30.46 -18.51 8.35
CA THR A 29 29.56 -18.82 7.21
C THR A 29 28.25 -19.50 7.62
N LYS A 30 28.21 -20.16 8.79
CA LYS A 30 27.02 -20.85 9.31
C LYS A 30 26.00 -19.92 9.96
N ARG A 31 26.41 -18.74 10.44
CA ARG A 31 25.52 -17.83 11.18
C ARG A 31 24.65 -16.96 10.29
N LEU A 32 25.19 -16.45 9.17
CA LEU A 32 24.40 -15.69 8.18
C LEU A 32 23.11 -16.42 7.73
N PRO A 33 23.17 -17.69 7.26
CA PRO A 33 21.98 -18.41 6.82
C PRO A 33 21.04 -18.76 7.97
N GLN A 34 21.56 -18.90 9.20
CA GLN A 34 20.74 -19.15 10.37
C GLN A 34 19.89 -17.91 10.73
N VAL A 35 20.52 -16.73 10.74
CA VAL A 35 19.86 -15.45 11.02
C VAL A 35 18.84 -15.10 9.92
N SER A 36 19.19 -15.27 8.64
CA SER A 36 18.25 -15.00 7.55
C SER A 36 17.01 -15.89 7.62
N ARG A 37 17.17 -17.17 7.98
CA ARG A 37 16.04 -18.10 8.18
C ARG A 37 15.16 -17.68 9.35
N SER A 38 15.73 -17.29 10.50
CA SER A 38 14.91 -16.85 11.63
C SER A 38 14.22 -15.52 11.35
N LEU A 39 14.92 -14.57 10.72
CA LEU A 39 14.35 -13.28 10.34
C LEU A 39 13.23 -13.45 9.32
N GLY A 40 13.46 -14.29 8.30
CA GLY A 40 12.45 -14.60 7.27
C GLY A 40 11.21 -15.27 7.85
N LYS A 41 11.37 -16.19 8.81
CA LYS A 41 10.24 -16.78 9.55
C LYS A 41 9.48 -15.73 10.34
N ALA A 42 10.18 -14.89 11.10
CA ALA A 42 9.57 -13.82 11.90
C ALA A 42 8.80 -12.82 11.03
N VAL A 43 9.38 -12.38 9.91
CA VAL A 43 8.71 -11.50 8.94
C VAL A 43 7.48 -12.19 8.32
N GLY A 44 7.58 -13.47 7.99
CA GLY A 44 6.46 -14.24 7.44
C GLY A 44 5.31 -14.42 8.43
N GLU A 45 5.60 -14.71 9.70
CA GLU A 45 4.59 -14.78 10.76
C GLU A 45 3.98 -13.40 11.07
N TYR A 46 4.80 -12.36 11.07
CA TYR A 46 4.34 -10.98 11.24
C TYR A 46 3.36 -10.56 10.13
N GLU A 47 3.66 -10.84 8.85
CA GLU A 47 2.77 -10.46 7.76
C GLU A 47 1.44 -11.25 7.80
N LYS A 48 1.48 -12.52 8.22
CA LYS A 48 0.25 -13.32 8.46
C LYS A 48 -0.60 -12.71 9.58
N ALA A 49 0.00 -12.39 10.72
CA ALA A 49 -0.69 -11.76 11.83
C ALA A 49 -1.28 -10.39 11.42
N ARG A 50 -0.50 -9.60 10.68
CA ARG A 50 -0.95 -8.31 10.13
C ARG A 50 -2.12 -8.46 9.16
N GLN A 51 -2.13 -9.51 8.34
CA GLN A 51 -3.25 -9.79 7.44
C GLN A 51 -4.52 -10.19 8.20
N GLN A 52 -4.41 -11.07 9.18
CA GLN A 52 -5.53 -11.45 10.06
C GLN A 52 -6.09 -10.22 10.79
N PHE A 53 -5.21 -9.40 11.37
CA PHE A 53 -5.61 -8.17 12.04
C PHE A 53 -6.33 -7.18 11.11
N ARG A 54 -5.88 -7.03 9.87
CA ARG A 54 -6.56 -6.19 8.86
C ARG A 54 -7.95 -6.73 8.51
N GLN A 55 -8.13 -8.05 8.44
CA GLN A 55 -9.43 -8.67 8.17
C GLN A 55 -10.36 -8.45 9.36
N GLU A 56 -9.91 -8.76 10.57
CA GLU A 56 -10.67 -8.55 11.81
C GLU A 56 -11.08 -7.09 12.01
N MET A 57 -10.17 -6.13 11.76
CA MET A 57 -10.48 -4.70 11.84
C MET A 57 -11.52 -4.27 10.79
N GLN A 58 -11.44 -4.79 9.57
CA GLN A 58 -12.43 -4.50 8.52
C GLN A 58 -13.80 -5.08 8.86
N ASP A 59 -13.83 -6.30 9.38
CA ASP A 59 -15.05 -6.99 9.79
C ASP A 59 -15.68 -6.30 11.00
N ALA A 60 -14.89 -5.94 12.01
CA ALA A 60 -15.36 -5.18 13.17
C ALA A 60 -15.90 -3.79 12.77
N THR A 61 -15.21 -3.11 11.84
CA THR A 61 -15.69 -1.84 11.28
C THR A 61 -16.98 -2.04 10.49
N GLU A 62 -17.13 -3.15 9.77
CA GLU A 62 -18.36 -3.47 9.05
C GLU A 62 -19.52 -3.78 9.99
N GLN A 63 -19.27 -4.55 11.05
CA GLN A 63 -20.26 -4.91 12.07
C GLN A 63 -20.72 -3.68 12.84
N ALA A 64 -19.79 -2.84 13.34
CA ALA A 64 -20.12 -1.58 14.00
C ALA A 64 -20.95 -0.66 13.11
N ARG A 65 -20.68 -0.65 11.81
CA ARG A 65 -21.45 0.12 10.83
C ARG A 65 -22.86 -0.44 10.58
N ARG A 66 -23.02 -1.77 10.60
CA ARG A 66 -24.32 -2.44 10.51
C ARG A 66 -25.18 -2.17 11.76
N GLU A 67 -24.57 -2.20 12.94
CA GLU A 67 -25.23 -1.89 14.21
C GLU A 67 -25.63 -0.42 14.33
N ALA A 68 -24.84 0.51 13.79
CA ALA A 68 -25.15 1.93 13.75
C ALA A 68 -26.28 2.32 12.77
N GLY A 69 -26.90 1.37 12.06
CA GLY A 69 -28.04 1.62 11.18
C GLY A 69 -27.72 2.44 9.93
N ILE A 70 -26.43 2.68 9.63
CA ILE A 70 -25.99 3.42 8.44
C ILE A 70 -26.04 2.47 7.24
N SER A 71 -27.26 2.26 6.75
CA SER A 71 -27.50 1.55 5.51
C SER A 71 -26.90 2.36 4.36
N LYS A 72 -25.89 1.77 3.69
CA LYS A 72 -25.58 2.02 2.28
C LYS A 72 -24.87 3.35 1.93
N VAL A 73 -23.70 3.64 2.52
CA VAL A 73 -22.66 4.38 1.76
C VAL A 73 -21.73 3.35 1.13
N PRO A 74 -21.60 3.27 -0.21
CA PRO A 74 -20.68 2.36 -0.88
C PRO A 74 -19.27 2.55 -0.35
N ARG A 75 -18.59 1.46 0.01
CA ARG A 75 -17.16 1.51 0.30
C ARG A 75 -16.44 1.80 -1.01
N ILE A 76 -15.94 3.03 -1.18
CA ILE A 76 -14.97 3.34 -2.22
C ILE A 76 -13.65 2.73 -1.78
N THR A 77 -13.49 1.43 -2.02
CA THR A 77 -12.26 0.68 -1.73
C THR A 77 -11.40 0.51 -2.99
N SER A 78 -11.89 0.94 -4.17
CA SER A 78 -11.13 0.99 -5.42
C SER A 78 -10.44 2.35 -5.60
N PRO A 79 -9.21 2.40 -6.12
CA PRO A 79 -8.73 3.57 -6.84
C PRO A 79 -9.73 3.83 -7.97
N VAL A 80 -10.42 4.96 -7.88
CA VAL A 80 -11.42 5.34 -8.87
C VAL A 80 -10.70 5.58 -10.19
N ALA A 81 -10.74 4.57 -11.07
CA ALA A 81 -9.83 4.47 -12.22
C ALA A 81 -10.27 5.39 -13.36
N THR A 82 -11.54 5.75 -13.40
CA THR A 82 -12.15 6.53 -14.48
C THR A 82 -12.79 7.81 -13.95
N GLU A 83 -12.78 8.87 -14.76
CA GLU A 83 -13.47 10.13 -14.42
C GLU A 83 -14.96 9.90 -14.18
N ARG A 84 -15.57 8.96 -14.91
CA ARG A 84 -16.98 8.59 -14.77
C ARG A 84 -17.29 8.02 -13.39
N GLU A 85 -16.48 7.09 -12.89
CA GLU A 85 -16.66 6.51 -11.54
C GLU A 85 -16.51 7.60 -10.45
N LYS A 86 -15.67 8.63 -10.65
CA LYS A 86 -15.58 9.77 -9.72
C LYS A 86 -16.87 10.59 -9.70
N LEU A 87 -17.45 10.83 -10.87
CA LEU A 87 -18.70 11.57 -11.01
C LEU A 87 -19.88 10.80 -10.39
N GLU A 88 -19.95 9.49 -10.61
CA GLU A 88 -21.00 8.63 -10.04
C GLU A 88 -20.92 8.56 -8.51
N VAL A 89 -19.71 8.49 -7.95
CA VAL A 89 -19.46 8.56 -6.50
C VAL A 89 -19.98 9.86 -5.89
N ILE A 90 -19.64 11.00 -6.51
CA ILE A 90 -20.02 12.32 -6.01
C ILE A 90 -21.53 12.50 -6.15
N ALA A 91 -22.11 12.10 -7.28
CA ALA A 91 -23.54 12.12 -7.53
C ALA A 91 -24.32 11.27 -6.51
N THR A 92 -23.86 10.04 -6.24
CA THR A 92 -24.45 9.15 -5.23
C THR A 92 -24.41 9.77 -3.83
N SER A 93 -23.30 10.46 -3.50
CA SER A 93 -23.15 11.16 -2.21
C SER A 93 -24.09 12.36 -2.07
N LEU A 94 -24.49 12.97 -3.19
CA LEU A 94 -25.46 14.07 -3.26
C LEU A 94 -26.91 13.60 -3.47
N GLY A 95 -27.16 12.28 -3.53
CA GLY A 95 -28.49 11.69 -3.76
C GLY A 95 -29.00 11.82 -5.20
N ILE A 96 -28.11 11.97 -6.18
CA ILE A 96 -28.43 12.10 -7.60
C ILE A 96 -28.45 10.69 -8.25
N ASP A 97 -29.52 10.37 -8.99
CA ASP A 97 -29.60 9.13 -9.77
C ASP A 97 -28.68 9.18 -11.01
N CYS A 98 -27.78 8.22 -11.11
CA CYS A 98 -26.73 8.13 -12.13
C CYS A 98 -27.18 7.35 -13.38
N ALA A 99 -28.32 6.65 -13.33
CA ALA A 99 -28.75 5.76 -14.39
C ALA A 99 -29.10 6.51 -15.69
N GLY A 100 -28.39 6.21 -16.79
CA GLY A 100 -28.71 6.69 -18.13
C GLY A 100 -28.31 8.14 -18.46
N LYS A 101 -27.59 8.82 -17.56
CA LYS A 101 -27.07 10.19 -17.80
C LYS A 101 -25.69 10.17 -18.47
N SER A 102 -25.41 11.17 -19.30
CA SER A 102 -24.05 11.39 -19.84
C SER A 102 -23.14 12.02 -18.78
N ASP A 103 -21.82 11.91 -18.99
CA ASP A 103 -20.81 12.43 -18.08
C ASP A 103 -20.92 13.96 -17.92
N GLU A 104 -21.31 14.67 -18.99
CA GLU A 104 -21.57 16.12 -18.99
C GLU A 104 -22.82 16.49 -18.17
N GLU A 105 -23.90 15.72 -18.31
CA GLU A 105 -25.12 15.94 -17.53
C GLU A 105 -24.88 15.70 -16.04
N LEU A 106 -24.13 14.65 -15.69
CA LEU A 106 -23.70 14.36 -14.32
C LEU A 106 -22.89 15.50 -13.72
N ARG A 107 -21.90 16.03 -14.47
CA ARG A 107 -21.10 17.19 -14.03
C ARG A 107 -21.96 18.43 -13.78
N SER A 108 -22.91 18.71 -14.68
CA SER A 108 -23.81 19.85 -14.55
C SER A 108 -24.68 19.75 -13.31
N LEU A 109 -25.28 18.58 -13.06
CA LEU A 109 -26.16 18.34 -11.91
C LEU A 109 -25.41 18.38 -10.57
N ILE A 110 -24.19 17.83 -10.51
CA ILE A 110 -23.33 17.90 -9.33
C ILE A 110 -22.99 19.36 -9.00
N SER A 111 -22.56 20.13 -10.00
CA SER A 111 -22.21 21.54 -9.83
C SER A 111 -23.41 22.37 -9.37
N GLN A 112 -24.58 22.16 -9.97
CA GLN A 112 -25.81 22.84 -9.58
C GLN A 112 -26.21 22.52 -8.13
N ARG A 113 -26.01 21.28 -7.67
CA ARG A 113 -26.32 20.89 -6.29
C ARG A 113 -25.29 21.32 -5.25
N MET A 114 -24.02 21.50 -5.65
CA MET A 114 -22.98 22.02 -4.74
C MET A 114 -23.12 23.52 -4.50
N ASN A 115 -23.70 24.26 -5.44
CA ASN A 115 -23.86 25.71 -5.37
C ASN A 115 -25.29 26.17 -5.02
N ALA A 116 -26.16 25.23 -4.65
CA ALA A 116 -27.53 25.46 -4.18
C ALA A 116 -27.64 25.17 -2.68
#